data_AF-A0A1H8P6U7-F1
#
_entry.id   AF-A0A1H8P6U7-F1
#
_cell.length_a   1.000
_cell.length_b   1.000
_cell.length_c   1.000
_cell.angle_alpha   90.00
_cell.angle_beta   90.00
_cell.angle_gamma   90.00
#
_symmetry.space_group_name_H-M   'P 1'
#
loop_
_entity.id
_entity.type
_entity.pdbx_description
1 polymer ?
#
loop_
_entity_poly.entity_id
_entity_poly.type
_entity_poly.pdbx_seq_one_letter_code
_entity_poly.pdbx_strand_id
1 'polypeptide(L)'
;MGLRDWVFGGDETALEAANRLRGTAKESPEEVDVDRLVELSIEPGEHAVSRAAADGITALAEQRPDRLFDHVPELLEATTILEGVGSKQRGSFARALEHVAKEDPSVVAPEADRLIESLEAELEADKQPGSDVYIDPDKAAGLSHAAAAAGVDDATPVLERLRRHSEPTVSDAAREALREL
;
A
#
# COMPACT_ATOMS: atom_id res chain seq x y z
N MET A 1 8.53 36.27 -42.42
CA MET A 1 9.15 36.77 -41.17
C MET A 1 8.00 36.95 -40.17
N GLY A 2 7.82 36.14 -39.12
CA GLY A 2 8.50 34.93 -38.68
C GLY A 2 7.48 34.03 -37.97
N LEU A 3 7.64 32.72 -38.16
CA LEU A 3 6.98 31.67 -37.38
C LEU A 3 7.51 31.80 -35.94
N ARG A 4 6.67 32.29 -35.03
CA ARG A 4 6.94 32.24 -33.59
C ARG A 4 6.28 31.00 -33.00
N ASP A 5 7.12 30.26 -32.30
CA ASP A 5 6.82 29.37 -31.18
C ASP A 5 5.98 28.13 -31.47
N TRP A 6 6.65 27.15 -32.06
CA TRP A 6 6.40 25.74 -31.76
C TRP A 6 6.89 25.47 -30.33
N VAL A 7 5.97 25.52 -29.37
CA VAL A 7 6.18 24.96 -28.03
C VAL A 7 6.16 23.44 -28.18
N PHE A 8 7.33 22.82 -28.18
CA PHE A 8 7.48 21.39 -27.92
C PHE A 8 7.27 21.15 -26.42
N GLY A 9 6.03 21.15 -25.98
CA GLY A 9 5.62 20.48 -24.75
C GLY A 9 5.07 19.12 -25.16
N GLY A 10 5.91 18.09 -25.20
CA GLY A 10 5.40 16.73 -25.34
C GLY A 10 4.64 16.40 -24.07
N ASP A 11 3.34 16.09 -24.18
CA ASP A 11 2.54 15.62 -23.06
C ASP A 11 3.22 14.37 -22.48
N GLU A 12 3.83 14.52 -21.30
CA GLU A 12 4.34 13.40 -20.52
C GLU A 12 3.18 12.44 -20.26
N THR A 13 3.35 11.18 -20.67
CA THR A 13 2.32 10.17 -20.40
C THR A 13 2.24 9.87 -18.91
N ALA A 14 1.08 9.43 -18.42
CA ALA A 14 0.91 9.05 -17.01
C ALA A 14 1.92 7.97 -16.58
N LEU A 15 2.29 7.06 -17.48
CA LEU A 15 3.30 6.04 -17.25
C LEU A 15 4.72 6.60 -17.14
N GLU A 16 5.09 7.57 -17.97
CA GLU A 16 6.39 8.26 -17.84
C GLU A 16 6.46 9.02 -16.52
N ALA A 17 5.39 9.72 -16.15
CA ALA A 17 5.29 10.41 -14.86
C ALA A 17 5.43 9.44 -13.68
N ALA A 18 4.70 8.32 -13.68
CA ALA A 18 4.78 7.32 -12.62
C ALA A 18 6.18 6.70 -12.52
N ASN A 19 6.83 6.39 -13.65
CA ASN A 19 8.19 5.86 -13.65
C ASN A 19 9.22 6.88 -13.15
N ARG A 20 9.06 8.16 -13.51
CA ARG A 20 9.91 9.24 -13.01
C ARG A 20 9.77 9.38 -11.49
N LEU A 21 8.54 9.48 -10.98
CA LEU A 21 8.29 9.59 -9.54
C LEU A 21 8.81 8.37 -8.77
N ARG A 22 8.63 7.15 -9.31
CA ARG A 22 9.25 5.94 -8.73
C ARG A 22 10.77 6.03 -8.71
N GLY A 23 11.40 6.58 -9.76
CA GLY A 23 12.84 6.81 -9.81
C GLY A 23 13.28 7.81 -8.73
N THR A 24 12.62 8.96 -8.65
CA THR A 24 12.86 9.97 -7.62
C THR A 24 12.67 9.40 -6.20
N ALA A 25 11.65 8.57 -5.97
CA ALA A 25 11.45 7.90 -4.69
C ALA A 25 12.64 7.03 -4.28
N LYS A 26 13.36 6.45 -5.24
CA LYS A 26 14.53 5.61 -5.00
C LYS A 26 15.83 6.38 -4.87
N GLU A 27 15.97 7.48 -5.60
CA GLU A 27 17.25 8.20 -5.74
C GLU A 27 17.31 9.48 -4.89
N SER A 28 16.18 10.14 -4.70
CA SER A 28 16.06 11.44 -4.02
C SER A 28 14.66 11.58 -3.39
N PRO A 29 14.33 10.75 -2.37
CA PRO A 29 12.97 10.63 -1.83
C PRO A 29 12.39 11.96 -1.27
N GLU A 30 13.25 12.89 -0.86
CA GLU A 30 12.87 14.24 -0.43
C GLU A 30 12.29 15.12 -1.54
N GLU A 31 12.58 14.82 -2.80
CA GLU A 31 12.14 15.58 -3.98
C GLU A 31 10.86 15.00 -4.61
N VAL A 32 10.37 13.86 -4.13
CA VAL A 32 9.14 13.24 -4.64
C VAL A 32 7.93 14.12 -4.38
N ASP A 33 7.17 14.36 -5.44
CA ASP A 33 5.78 14.79 -5.37
C ASP A 33 4.91 13.61 -4.90
N VAL A 34 4.60 13.60 -3.59
CA VAL A 34 3.90 12.49 -2.94
C VAL A 34 2.42 12.47 -3.32
N ASP A 35 1.79 13.65 -3.37
CA ASP A 35 0.38 13.81 -3.76
C ASP A 35 0.15 13.17 -5.14
N ARG A 36 0.99 13.55 -6.12
CA ARG A 36 0.87 13.02 -7.48
C ARG A 36 1.17 11.53 -7.55
N LEU A 37 2.11 11.04 -6.74
CA LEU A 37 2.44 9.62 -6.68
C LEU A 37 1.27 8.79 -6.11
N VAL A 38 0.61 9.27 -5.06
CA VAL A 38 -0.59 8.63 -4.48
C VAL A 38 -1.74 8.64 -5.48
N GLU A 39 -2.02 9.78 -6.12
CA GLU A 39 -3.07 9.91 -7.14
C GLU A 39 -2.91 8.88 -8.27
N LEU A 40 -1.72 8.78 -8.85
CA LEU A 40 -1.43 7.83 -9.94
C LEU A 40 -1.52 6.37 -9.49
N SER A 41 -1.30 6.09 -8.20
CA SER A 41 -1.33 4.73 -7.67
C SER A 41 -2.75 4.15 -7.55
N ILE A 42 -3.73 5.02 -7.34
CA ILE A 42 -5.15 4.66 -7.19
C ILE A 42 -5.99 4.94 -8.45
N GLU A 43 -5.38 5.50 -9.50
CA GLU A 43 -6.08 5.84 -10.74
C GLU A 43 -6.63 4.57 -11.44
N PRO A 44 -7.95 4.48 -11.67
CA PRO A 44 -8.56 3.33 -12.30
C PRO A 44 -8.26 3.29 -13.80
N GLY A 45 -8.01 2.09 -14.33
CA GLY A 45 -7.96 1.84 -15.79
C GLY A 45 -6.57 1.70 -16.41
N GLU A 46 -5.49 2.13 -15.74
CA GLU A 46 -4.13 1.97 -16.25
C GLU A 46 -3.23 1.17 -15.30
N HIS A 47 -3.33 -0.16 -15.36
CA HIS A 47 -2.59 -1.07 -14.48
C HIS A 47 -1.06 -0.84 -14.46
N ALA A 48 -0.46 -0.42 -15.58
CA ALA A 48 0.98 -0.15 -15.64
C ALA A 48 1.36 1.11 -14.85
N VAL A 49 0.53 2.15 -14.91
CA VAL A 49 0.72 3.41 -14.18
C VAL A 49 0.57 3.16 -12.69
N SER A 50 -0.59 2.62 -12.27
CA SER A 50 -0.88 2.32 -10.87
C SER A 50 0.20 1.43 -10.25
N ARG A 51 0.66 0.39 -10.98
CA ARG A 51 1.75 -0.47 -10.50
C ARG A 51 3.07 0.27 -10.35
N ALA A 52 3.46 1.09 -11.33
CA ALA A 52 4.71 1.86 -11.24
C ALA A 52 4.67 2.85 -10.07
N ALA A 53 3.52 3.49 -9.84
CA ALA A 53 3.30 4.39 -8.72
C ALA A 53 3.29 3.66 -7.37
N ALA A 54 2.62 2.51 -7.24
CA ALA A 54 2.63 1.69 -6.03
C ALA A 54 4.04 1.17 -5.68
N ASP A 55 4.83 0.77 -6.68
CA ASP A 55 6.25 0.43 -6.51
C ASP A 55 7.04 1.66 -5.99
N GLY A 56 6.66 2.88 -6.42
CA GLY A 56 7.24 4.14 -5.95
C GLY A 56 6.89 4.45 -4.49
N ILE A 57 5.62 4.22 -4.10
CA ILE A 57 5.16 4.39 -2.72
C ILE A 57 5.92 3.46 -1.78
N THR A 58 6.10 2.20 -2.17
CA THR A 58 6.91 1.25 -1.38
C THR A 58 8.34 1.74 -1.21
N ALA A 59 8.98 2.18 -2.30
CA ALA A 59 10.35 2.68 -2.25
C ALA A 59 10.49 3.97 -1.41
N LEU A 60 9.48 4.84 -1.43
CA LEU A 60 9.42 6.02 -0.58
C LEU A 60 9.24 5.62 0.89
N ALA A 61 8.32 4.72 1.20
CA ALA A 61 8.07 4.25 2.54
C ALA A 61 9.30 3.57 3.18
N GLU A 62 10.08 2.83 2.40
CA GLU A 62 11.31 2.17 2.86
C GLU A 62 12.42 3.17 3.25
N GLN A 63 12.42 4.38 2.69
CA GLN A 63 13.49 5.37 2.89
C GLN A 63 13.08 6.59 3.71
N ARG A 64 11.84 7.06 3.51
CA ARG A 64 11.25 8.28 4.08
C ARG A 64 9.76 8.05 4.36
N PRO A 65 9.42 7.15 5.31
CA PRO A 65 8.03 6.86 5.68
C PRO A 65 7.29 8.11 6.21
N ASP A 66 8.03 9.05 6.81
CA ASP A 66 7.53 10.36 7.26
C ASP A 66 6.80 11.15 6.18
N ARG A 67 7.18 10.96 4.92
CA ARG A 67 6.56 11.64 3.77
C ARG A 67 5.16 11.14 3.44
N LEU A 68 4.73 10.01 3.99
CA LEU A 68 3.43 9.39 3.73
C LEU A 68 2.42 9.61 4.87
N PHE A 69 2.78 10.33 5.93
CA PHE A 69 1.94 10.47 7.12
C PHE A 69 0.56 11.07 6.81
N ASP A 70 0.52 12.09 5.94
CA ASP A 70 -0.73 12.74 5.55
C ASP A 70 -1.59 11.89 4.59
N HIS A 71 -1.08 10.75 4.12
CA HIS A 71 -1.73 9.86 3.15
C HIS A 71 -2.12 8.49 3.71
N VAL A 72 -1.99 8.26 5.01
CA VAL A 72 -2.36 6.98 5.63
C VAL A 72 -3.82 6.58 5.34
N PRO A 73 -4.83 7.48 5.42
CA PRO A 73 -6.21 7.13 5.10
C PRO A 73 -6.40 6.63 3.66
N GLU A 74 -5.74 7.25 2.68
CA GLU A 74 -5.78 6.91 1.26
C GLU A 74 -5.05 5.59 0.98
N LEU A 75 -3.90 5.37 1.61
CA LEU A 75 -3.15 4.12 1.50
C LEU A 75 -3.96 2.95 2.04
N LEU A 76 -4.65 3.13 3.18
CA LEU A 76 -5.56 2.12 3.74
C LEU A 76 -6.73 1.84 2.80
N GLU A 77 -7.37 2.85 2.25
CA GLU A 77 -8.43 2.69 1.25
C GLU A 77 -7.93 1.89 0.03
N ALA A 78 -6.72 2.19 -0.43
CA ALA A 78 -6.10 1.51 -1.56
C ALA A 78 -5.72 0.05 -1.28
N THR A 79 -5.68 -0.40 -0.02
CA THR A 79 -5.58 -1.83 0.31
C THR A 79 -6.87 -2.61 0.05
N THR A 80 -8.00 -1.94 -0.15
CA THR A 80 -9.30 -2.59 -0.39
C THR A 80 -9.49 -2.97 -1.87
N ILE A 81 -10.63 -3.59 -2.19
CA ILE A 81 -10.95 -3.96 -3.58
C ILE A 81 -11.44 -2.71 -4.32
N LEU A 82 -10.50 -1.86 -4.74
CA LEU A 82 -10.75 -0.82 -5.73
C LEU A 82 -10.68 -1.43 -7.14
N GLU A 83 -11.68 -1.16 -7.97
CA GLU A 83 -11.65 -1.56 -9.39
C GLU A 83 -10.37 -1.02 -10.05
N GLY A 84 -9.56 -1.90 -10.61
CA GLY A 84 -8.30 -1.54 -11.28
C GLY A 84 -7.02 -1.71 -10.45
N VAL A 85 -7.13 -1.89 -9.13
CA VAL A 85 -5.98 -2.14 -8.24
C VAL A 85 -5.74 -3.66 -8.12
N GLY A 86 -4.62 -4.12 -8.67
CA GLY A 86 -4.22 -5.53 -8.62
C GLY A 86 -3.74 -5.93 -7.22
N SER A 87 -3.75 -7.24 -6.94
CA SER A 87 -3.27 -7.81 -5.67
C SER A 87 -1.90 -7.26 -5.28
N LYS A 88 -0.93 -7.33 -6.19
CA LYS A 88 0.42 -6.81 -5.96
C LYS A 88 0.46 -5.34 -5.51
N GLN A 89 -0.39 -4.48 -6.05
CA GLN A 89 -0.47 -3.08 -5.63
C GLN A 89 -1.04 -2.96 -4.21
N ARG A 90 -2.06 -3.74 -3.87
CA ARG A 90 -2.61 -3.78 -2.49
C ARG A 90 -1.57 -4.22 -1.47
N GLY A 91 -0.75 -5.23 -1.81
CA GLY A 91 0.40 -5.63 -1.00
C GLY A 91 1.44 -4.51 -0.83
N SER A 92 1.65 -3.71 -1.87
CA SER A 92 2.56 -2.55 -1.83
C SER A 92 2.06 -1.46 -0.87
N PHE A 93 0.77 -1.16 -0.89
CA PHE A 93 0.16 -0.21 0.06
C PHE A 93 0.22 -0.71 1.50
N ALA A 94 -0.09 -1.99 1.73
CA ALA A 94 0.01 -2.61 3.06
C ALA A 94 1.44 -2.56 3.62
N ARG A 95 2.45 -2.83 2.78
CA ARG A 95 3.85 -2.71 3.15
C ARG A 95 4.26 -1.27 3.43
N ALA A 96 3.75 -0.31 2.69
CA ALA A 96 3.99 1.10 2.98
C ALA A 96 3.42 1.51 4.35
N LEU A 97 2.21 1.06 4.68
CA LEU A 97 1.59 1.27 5.99
C LEU A 97 2.40 0.65 7.13
N GLU A 98 3.01 -0.52 6.92
CA GLU A 98 3.93 -1.13 7.89
C GLU A 98 5.12 -0.21 8.19
N HIS A 99 5.77 0.33 7.15
CA HIS A 99 6.90 1.24 7.33
C HIS A 99 6.49 2.53 8.04
N VAL A 100 5.32 3.09 7.70
CA VAL A 100 4.77 4.27 8.37
C VAL A 100 4.49 3.99 9.85
N ALA A 101 3.84 2.87 10.17
CA ALA A 101 3.56 2.48 11.54
C ALA A 101 4.84 2.23 12.36
N LYS A 102 5.90 1.69 11.74
CA LYS A 102 7.21 1.49 12.40
C LYS A 102 7.94 2.79 12.70
N GLU A 103 7.78 3.80 11.84
CA GLU A 103 8.37 5.13 12.06
C GLU A 103 7.60 5.90 13.13
N ASP A 104 6.28 5.98 12.98
CA ASP A 104 5.41 6.65 13.95
C ASP A 104 4.07 5.89 14.09
N PRO A 105 3.94 5.05 15.14
CA PRO A 105 2.71 4.33 15.44
C PRO A 105 1.48 5.24 15.60
N SER A 106 1.68 6.48 16.06
CA SER A 106 0.59 7.40 16.36
C SER A 106 -0.13 7.94 15.14
N VAL A 107 0.46 7.78 13.95
CA VAL A 107 -0.14 8.15 12.66
C VAL A 107 -1.09 7.07 12.16
N VAL A 108 -0.79 5.79 12.40
CA VAL A 108 -1.61 4.66 11.93
C VAL A 108 -2.64 4.21 12.98
N ALA A 109 -2.32 4.31 14.26
CA ALA A 109 -3.22 3.91 15.35
C ALA A 109 -4.63 4.53 15.29
N PRO A 110 -4.83 5.80 14.87
CA PRO A 110 -6.18 6.37 14.70
C PRO A 110 -7.04 5.65 13.67
N GLU A 111 -6.43 4.94 12.72
CA GLU A 111 -7.12 4.19 11.65
C GLU A 111 -7.27 2.69 11.97
N ALA A 112 -7.10 2.30 13.24
CA ALA A 112 -7.15 0.91 13.70
C ALA A 112 -8.36 0.13 13.19
N ASP A 113 -9.56 0.71 13.28
CA ASP A 113 -10.81 0.07 12.83
C ASP A 113 -10.74 -0.30 11.33
N ARG A 114 -10.27 0.62 10.48
CA ARG A 114 -10.15 0.40 9.03
C ARG A 114 -9.06 -0.61 8.69
N LEU A 115 -7.98 -0.63 9.47
CA LEU A 115 -6.91 -1.62 9.34
C LEU A 115 -7.46 -3.03 9.65
N ILE A 116 -8.19 -3.19 10.76
CA ILE A 116 -8.83 -4.43 11.15
C ILE A 116 -9.85 -4.87 10.09
N GLU A 117 -10.71 -3.97 9.63
CA GLU A 117 -11.69 -4.25 8.56
C GLU A 117 -11.00 -4.77 7.28
N SER A 118 -9.85 -4.18 6.91
CA SER A 118 -9.09 -4.63 5.73
C SER A 118 -8.48 -6.03 5.91
N LEU A 119 -8.01 -6.38 7.12
CA LEU A 119 -7.56 -7.74 7.46
C LEU A 119 -8.70 -8.76 7.45
N GLU A 120 -9.87 -8.38 7.97
CA GLU A 120 -11.05 -9.24 7.98
C GLU A 120 -11.58 -9.51 6.56
N ALA A 121 -11.55 -8.50 5.69
CA ALA A 121 -11.91 -8.64 4.30
C ALA A 121 -11.04 -9.67 3.56
N GLU A 122 -9.73 -9.71 3.85
CA GLU A 122 -8.83 -10.74 3.29
C GLU A 122 -9.23 -12.16 3.71
N LEU A 123 -9.59 -12.35 4.98
CA LEU A 123 -10.05 -13.66 5.46
C LEU A 123 -11.41 -14.06 4.88
N GLU A 124 -12.26 -13.10 4.51
CA GLU A 124 -13.58 -13.39 3.96
C GLU A 124 -13.52 -13.69 2.46
N ALA A 125 -12.63 -13.02 1.72
CA ALA A 125 -12.37 -13.31 0.32
C ALA A 125 -11.98 -14.78 0.09
N ASP A 126 -11.11 -15.32 0.97
CA ASP A 126 -10.62 -16.70 0.91
C ASP A 126 -11.70 -17.76 1.17
N LYS A 127 -12.76 -17.43 1.93
CA LYS A 127 -13.79 -18.41 2.32
C LYS A 127 -14.87 -18.65 1.27
N GLN A 128 -14.97 -17.82 0.24
CA GLN A 128 -16.09 -17.89 -0.69
C GLN A 128 -15.99 -19.15 -1.58
N PRO A 129 -16.91 -20.12 -1.46
CA PRO A 129 -16.83 -21.37 -2.23
C PRO A 129 -16.94 -21.08 -3.73
N GLY A 130 -15.91 -21.46 -4.50
CA GLY A 130 -15.83 -21.19 -5.95
C GLY A 130 -15.31 -19.80 -6.32
N SER A 131 -14.81 -19.04 -5.35
CA SER A 131 -14.05 -17.82 -5.60
C SER A 131 -12.65 -18.16 -6.11
N ASP A 132 -12.25 -17.55 -7.22
CA ASP A 132 -10.85 -17.51 -7.68
C ASP A 132 -10.05 -16.41 -6.93
N VAL A 133 -10.70 -15.69 -6.00
CA VAL A 133 -10.07 -14.66 -5.16
C VAL A 133 -9.53 -15.34 -3.90
N TYR A 134 -8.22 -15.48 -3.86
CA TYR A 134 -7.48 -15.95 -2.70
C TYR A 134 -7.04 -14.76 -1.86
N ILE A 135 -6.74 -15.03 -0.57
CA ILE A 135 -6.03 -14.07 0.26
C ILE A 135 -4.77 -13.59 -0.46
N ASP A 136 -4.51 -12.28 -0.38
CA ASP A 136 -3.28 -11.69 -0.87
C ASP A 136 -2.21 -11.79 0.23
N PRO A 137 -1.19 -12.65 0.09
CA PRO A 137 -0.23 -12.89 1.14
C PRO A 137 0.58 -11.65 1.50
N ASP A 138 0.93 -10.81 0.52
CA ASP A 138 1.73 -9.61 0.74
C ASP A 138 0.90 -8.54 1.45
N LYS A 139 -0.37 -8.40 1.05
CA LYS A 139 -1.31 -7.50 1.75
C LYS A 139 -1.54 -7.93 3.19
N ALA A 140 -1.89 -9.20 3.40
CA ALA A 140 -2.17 -9.70 4.74
C ALA A 140 -0.94 -9.62 5.66
N ALA A 141 0.26 -9.88 5.14
CA ALA A 141 1.51 -9.72 5.89
C ALA A 141 1.75 -8.25 6.26
N GLY A 142 1.72 -7.33 5.29
CA GLY A 142 1.94 -5.90 5.54
C GLY A 142 0.94 -5.32 6.54
N LEU A 143 -0.36 -5.64 6.41
CA LEU A 143 -1.38 -5.20 7.34
C LEU A 143 -1.19 -5.80 8.75
N SER A 144 -0.76 -7.06 8.84
CA SER A 144 -0.49 -7.69 10.15
C SER A 144 0.66 -6.99 10.88
N HIS A 145 1.75 -6.68 10.17
CA HIS A 145 2.88 -5.94 10.75
C HIS A 145 2.53 -4.48 11.03
N ALA A 146 1.73 -3.82 10.19
CA ALA A 146 1.24 -2.47 10.44
C ALA A 146 0.38 -2.42 11.72
N ALA A 147 -0.52 -3.38 11.93
CA ALA A 147 -1.31 -3.47 13.16
C ALA A 147 -0.44 -3.59 14.40
N ALA A 148 0.56 -4.49 14.36
CA ALA A 148 1.48 -4.70 15.47
C ALA A 148 2.34 -3.47 15.76
N ALA A 149 2.94 -2.89 14.72
CA ALA A 149 3.75 -1.68 14.86
C ALA A 149 2.94 -0.49 15.39
N ALA A 150 1.66 -0.38 14.99
CA ALA A 150 0.75 0.65 15.47
C ALA A 150 0.20 0.37 16.89
N GLY A 151 0.48 -0.79 17.50
CA GLY A 151 -0.02 -1.16 18.82
C GLY A 151 -1.53 -1.42 18.85
N VAL A 152 -2.09 -1.96 17.78
CA VAL A 152 -3.54 -2.22 17.65
C VAL A 152 -3.88 -3.57 18.30
N ASP A 153 -4.02 -3.58 19.63
CA ASP A 153 -4.36 -4.78 20.41
C ASP A 153 -5.65 -5.47 19.94
N ASP A 154 -6.63 -4.68 19.49
CA ASP A 154 -7.92 -5.15 18.98
C ASP A 154 -7.80 -5.98 17.69
N ALA A 155 -6.64 -5.96 17.01
CA ALA A 155 -6.35 -6.84 15.88
C ALA A 155 -6.04 -8.30 16.30
N THR A 156 -5.82 -8.56 17.60
CA THR A 156 -5.48 -9.90 18.10
C THR A 156 -6.40 -11.03 17.60
N PRO A 157 -7.75 -10.89 17.62
CA PRO A 157 -8.64 -11.95 17.17
C PRO A 157 -8.49 -12.29 15.67
N VAL A 158 -8.24 -11.30 14.82
CA VAL A 158 -8.05 -11.52 13.38
C VAL A 158 -6.67 -12.14 13.10
N LEU A 159 -5.62 -11.69 13.79
CA LEU A 159 -4.28 -12.26 13.71
C LEU A 159 -4.23 -13.72 14.20
N GLU A 160 -4.98 -14.04 15.25
CA GLU A 160 -5.16 -15.41 15.77
C GLU A 160 -5.78 -16.38 14.76
N ARG A 161 -6.58 -15.87 13.83
CA ARG A 161 -7.12 -16.63 12.70
C ARG A 161 -6.08 -16.74 11.58
N LEU A 162 -5.43 -15.64 11.22
CA LEU A 162 -4.39 -15.61 10.18
C LEU A 162 -3.20 -16.51 10.50
N ARG A 163 -2.77 -16.62 11.77
CA ARG A 163 -1.65 -17.52 12.15
C ARG A 163 -1.92 -19.01 11.92
N ARG A 164 -3.19 -19.39 11.71
CA ARG A 164 -3.63 -20.77 11.43
C ARG A 164 -3.93 -20.98 9.94
N HIS A 165 -3.77 -19.94 9.13
CA HIS A 165 -3.96 -20.00 7.70
C HIS A 165 -2.94 -20.96 7.06
N SER A 166 -3.32 -21.60 5.95
CA SER A 166 -2.45 -22.56 5.25
C SER A 166 -1.33 -21.90 4.46
N GLU A 167 -1.51 -20.63 4.07
CA GLU A 167 -0.50 -19.83 3.38
C GLU A 167 0.62 -19.42 4.35
N PRO A 168 1.88 -19.88 4.15
CA PRO A 168 2.97 -19.66 5.09
C PRO A 168 3.23 -18.18 5.37
N THR A 169 3.29 -17.35 4.32
CA THR A 169 3.56 -15.91 4.41
C THR A 169 2.58 -15.21 5.35
N VAL A 170 1.28 -15.50 5.19
CA VAL A 170 0.21 -14.98 6.05
C VAL A 170 0.38 -15.50 7.48
N SER A 171 0.62 -16.80 7.63
CA SER A 171 0.67 -17.44 8.94
C SER A 171 1.88 -17.00 9.76
N ASP A 172 3.03 -16.76 9.13
CA ASP A 172 4.27 -16.34 9.78
C ASP A 172 4.20 -14.86 10.16
N ALA A 173 3.74 -13.99 9.26
CA ALA A 173 3.54 -12.57 9.57
C ALA A 173 2.58 -12.37 10.75
N ALA A 174 1.47 -13.12 10.80
CA ALA A 174 0.53 -13.05 11.92
C ALA A 174 1.14 -13.57 13.24
N ARG A 175 2.04 -14.57 13.20
CA ARG A 175 2.76 -15.04 14.40
C ARG A 175 3.75 -14.00 14.90
N GLU A 176 4.43 -13.31 13.99
CA GLU A 176 5.37 -12.25 14.32
C GLU A 176 4.63 -11.04 14.90
N ALA A 177 3.59 -10.56 14.24
CA ALA A 177 2.72 -9.49 14.72
C ALA A 177 2.19 -9.76 16.14
N LEU A 178 1.69 -10.98 16.42
CA LEU A 178 1.22 -11.37 17.75
C LEU A 178 2.30 -11.44 18.84
N ARG A 179 3.59 -11.45 18.49
CA ARG A 179 4.69 -11.40 19.49
C ARG A 179 5.08 -9.96 19.82
N GLU A 180 4.75 -9.03 18.94
CA GLU A 180 5.11 -7.61 19.03
C GLU A 180 4.02 -6.77 19.73
N LEU A 181 2.77 -7.23 19.70
CA LEU A 181 1.66 -6.77 20.56
C LEU A 181 1.82 -7.28 22.00
#